data_AF-A0A150HIN7-F1
#
_entry.id   AF-A0A150HIN7-F1
#
_cell.length_a   1.000
_cell.length_b   1.000
_cell.length_c   1.000
_cell.angle_alpha   90.00
_cell.angle_beta   90.00
_cell.angle_gamma   90.00
#
_symmetry.space_group_name_H-M   'P 1'
#
loop_
_entity.id
_entity.type
_entity.pdbx_description
1 polymer ?
#
loop_
_entity_poly.entity_id
_entity_poly.type
_entity_poly.pdbx_seq_one_letter_code
_entity_poly.pdbx_strand_id
1 'polypeptide(L)'
;MNTMQKGFTLIELMIVVAIIGILAAIAIPAYKDYTIKSATKACIGEAKGYTNSVLIAISEAETIPTAPSGGACKDYKVITAIADFPLTATAEDPSGVSISCGTNGICK
;
A
#
# COMPACT_ATOMS: atom_id res chain seq x y z
N MET A 1 38.77 42.02 15.12
CA MET A 1 37.34 42.37 15.23
C MET A 1 36.60 41.13 15.68
N ASN A 2 36.25 41.05 16.97
CA ASN A 2 35.44 39.94 17.50
C ASN A 2 33.99 40.19 17.10
N THR A 3 33.50 39.41 16.14
CA THR A 3 32.08 39.39 15.82
C THR A 3 31.35 38.73 16.99
N MET A 4 30.49 39.47 17.69
CA MET A 4 29.61 38.88 18.69
C MET A 4 28.73 37.84 18.00
N GLN A 5 28.95 36.55 18.28
CA GLN A 5 28.05 35.49 17.87
C GLN A 5 26.68 35.77 18.52
N LYS A 6 25.70 36.16 17.70
CA LYS A 6 24.29 36.19 18.10
C LYS A 6 23.85 34.74 18.30
N GLY A 7 23.81 34.29 19.55
CA GLY A 7 23.23 32.99 19.90
C GLY A 7 21.73 32.97 19.63
N PHE A 8 21.22 31.79 19.27
CA PHE A 8 19.79 31.53 19.13
C PHE A 8 19.12 31.64 20.50
N THR A 9 17.99 32.36 20.58
CA THR A 9 17.30 32.57 21.86
C THR A 9 16.46 31.35 22.23
N LEU A 10 16.31 31.08 23.53
CA LEU A 10 15.41 30.02 24.01
C LEU A 10 13.96 30.26 23.58
N ILE A 11 13.55 31.53 23.45
CA ILE A 11 12.21 31.89 23.00
C ILE A 11 11.99 31.56 21.52
N GLU A 12 12.99 31.79 20.66
CA GLU A 12 12.92 31.36 19.25
C GLU A 12 12.79 29.84 19.15
N LEU A 13 13.53 29.09 19.98
CA LEU A 13 13.46 27.63 20.00
C LEU A 13 12.07 27.13 20.43
N MET A 14 11.51 27.72 21.49
CA MET A 14 10.18 27.33 21.98
C MET A 14 9.08 27.58 20.94
N ILE A 15 9.13 28.70 20.21
CA ILE A 15 8.15 29.01 19.16
C ILE A 15 8.28 28.01 18.01
N VAL A 16 9.49 27.67 17.59
CA VAL A 16 9.71 26.69 16.51
C VAL A 16 9.15 25.31 16.88
N VAL A 17 9.39 24.84 18.11
CA VAL A 17 8.85 23.56 18.59
C VAL A 17 7.32 23.57 18.62
N ALA A 18 6.69 24.68 19.04
CA ALA A 18 5.24 24.81 19.04
C ALA A 18 4.64 24.71 17.62
N ILE A 19 5.25 25.38 16.64
CA ILE A 19 4.80 25.34 15.24
C ILE A 19 5.00 23.94 14.64
N ILE A 20 6.16 23.32 14.85
CA ILE A 20 6.43 21.95 14.38
C ILE A 20 5.44 20.96 15.01
N GLY A 21 5.08 21.13 16.29
CA GLY A 21 4.09 20.29 16.97
C GLY A 21 2.72 20.32 16.29
N ILE A 22 2.23 21.51 15.93
CA ILE A 22 0.95 21.68 15.22
C ILE A 22 1.01 21.04 13.84
N LEU A 23 2.08 21.30 13.08
CA LEU A 23 2.25 20.74 11.72
C LEU A 23 2.35 19.21 11.75
N ALA A 24 3.10 18.65 12.69
CA ALA A 24 3.30 17.20 12.82
C ALA A 24 1.99 16.48 13.17
N ALA A 25 1.14 17.06 14.01
CA ALA A 25 -0.15 16.49 14.38
C ALA A 25 -1.07 16.24 13.18
N ILE A 26 -1.00 17.09 12.15
CA ILE A 26 -1.78 16.96 10.92
C ILE A 26 -1.03 16.13 9.86
N ALA A 27 0.27 16.38 9.71
CA ALA A 27 1.07 15.79 8.63
C ALA A 27 1.29 14.28 8.82
N ILE A 28 1.51 13.81 10.04
CA ILE A 28 1.78 12.39 10.31
C ILE A 28 0.60 11.48 9.94
N PRO A 29 -0.65 11.70 10.41
CA PRO A 29 -1.77 10.85 10.03
C PRO A 29 -2.05 10.93 8.52
N ALA A 30 -2.00 12.13 7.94
CA ALA A 30 -2.20 12.30 6.50
C ALA A 30 -1.17 11.49 5.69
N TYR A 31 0.12 11.59 6.02
CA TYR A 31 1.17 10.84 5.33
C TYR A 31 0.97 9.32 5.43
N LYS A 32 0.60 8.81 6.60
CA LYS A 32 0.29 7.38 6.79
C LYS A 32 -0.89 6.94 5.91
N ASP A 33 -1.95 7.73 5.84
CA ASP A 33 -3.09 7.40 4.99
C ASP A 33 -2.71 7.40 3.51
N TYR A 34 -1.82 8.30 3.08
CA TYR A 34 -1.31 8.33 1.70
C TYR A 34 -0.45 7.11 1.37
N THR A 35 0.44 6.69 2.27
CA THR A 35 1.28 5.51 2.03
C THR A 35 0.45 4.23 1.98
N ILE A 36 -0.51 4.08 2.89
CA ILE A 36 -1.47 2.96 2.90
C ILE A 36 -2.24 2.91 1.59
N LYS A 37 -2.91 4.01 1.20
CA LYS A 37 -3.68 4.07 -0.05
C LYS A 37 -2.83 3.77 -1.29
N SER A 38 -1.57 4.20 -1.30
CA SER A 38 -0.66 3.96 -2.41
C SER A 38 -0.29 2.47 -2.49
N ALA A 39 0.01 1.83 -1.36
CA ALA A 39 0.29 0.40 -1.29
C ALA A 39 -0.93 -0.44 -1.69
N THR A 40 -2.13 -0.11 -1.18
CA THR A 40 -3.37 -0.78 -1.59
C THR A 40 -3.60 -0.66 -3.10
N LYS A 41 -3.39 0.51 -3.69
CA LYS A 41 -3.54 0.71 -5.15
C LYS A 41 -2.51 -0.08 -5.96
N ALA A 42 -1.27 -0.15 -5.49
CA ALA A 42 -0.23 -0.95 -6.12
C ALA A 42 -0.63 -2.44 -6.10
N CYS A 43 -1.13 -2.92 -4.95
CA CYS A 43 -1.61 -4.28 -4.82
C CYS A 43 -2.84 -4.56 -5.71
N ILE A 44 -3.81 -3.64 -5.81
CA ILE A 44 -4.93 -3.78 -6.76
C ILE A 44 -4.44 -3.96 -8.20
N GLY A 45 -3.42 -3.20 -8.62
CA GLY A 45 -2.83 -3.32 -9.95
C GLY A 45 -2.18 -4.68 -10.20
N GLU A 46 -1.39 -5.15 -9.23
CA GLU A 46 -0.74 -6.44 -9.28
C GLU A 46 -1.74 -7.61 -9.26
N ALA A 47 -2.66 -7.61 -8.29
CA ALA A 47 -3.69 -8.62 -8.15
C ALA A 47 -4.60 -8.70 -9.38
N LYS A 48 -4.86 -7.59 -10.06
CA LYS A 48 -5.57 -7.57 -11.35
C LYS A 48 -4.79 -8.27 -12.45
N GLY A 49 -3.48 -8.00 -12.54
CA GLY A 49 -2.60 -8.68 -13.49
C GLY A 49 -2.58 -10.20 -13.26
N TYR A 50 -2.42 -10.61 -12.00
CA TYR A 50 -2.43 -12.03 -11.63
C TYR A 50 -3.80 -12.68 -11.84
N THR A 51 -4.89 -11.99 -11.51
CA THR A 51 -6.24 -12.48 -11.78
C THR A 51 -6.44 -12.77 -13.25
N ASN A 52 -6.04 -11.85 -14.14
CA ASN A 52 -6.17 -12.07 -15.57
C ASN A 52 -5.36 -13.28 -16.06
N SER A 53 -4.13 -13.46 -15.58
CA SER A 53 -3.33 -14.64 -15.98
C SER A 53 -3.91 -15.95 -15.47
N VAL A 54 -4.46 -15.97 -14.26
CA VAL A 54 -5.19 -17.12 -13.70
C VAL A 54 -6.46 -17.42 -14.49
N LEU A 55 -7.25 -16.41 -14.86
CA LEU A 55 -8.46 -16.62 -15.67
C LEU A 55 -8.15 -17.23 -17.04
N ILE A 56 -7.08 -16.77 -17.69
CA ILE A 56 -6.63 -17.34 -18.97
C ILE A 56 -6.24 -18.80 -18.78
N ALA A 57 -5.39 -19.09 -17.78
CA ALA A 57 -4.93 -20.46 -17.51
C ALA A 57 -6.10 -21.42 -17.23
N ILE A 58 -7.11 -21.02 -16.44
CA ILE A 58 -8.28 -21.87 -16.19
C ILE A 58 -9.11 -22.07 -17.45
N SER A 59 -9.26 -21.03 -18.27
CA SER A 59 -10.06 -21.10 -19.52
C SER A 59 -9.44 -22.02 -20.55
N GLU A 60 -8.10 -22.10 -20.57
CA GLU A 60 -7.34 -22.97 -21.47
C GLU A 60 -7.01 -24.34 -20.86
N ALA A 61 -7.49 -24.62 -19.64
CA ALA A 61 -7.18 -25.82 -18.86
C ALA A 61 -5.66 -26.05 -18.68
N GLU A 62 -4.90 -24.95 -18.59
CA GLU A 62 -3.47 -24.94 -18.33
C GLU A 62 -3.15 -24.90 -16.83
N THR A 63 -1.86 -25.05 -16.52
CA THR A 63 -1.37 -24.95 -15.14
C THR A 63 -1.49 -23.51 -14.65
N ILE A 64 -2.08 -23.33 -13.47
CA ILE A 64 -2.23 -22.01 -12.85
C ILE A 64 -0.85 -21.43 -12.51
N PRO A 65 -0.55 -20.17 -12.92
CA PRO A 65 0.70 -19.54 -12.56
C PRO A 65 0.82 -19.39 -11.04
N THR A 66 2.03 -19.60 -10.52
CA THR A 66 2.33 -19.36 -9.11
C THR A 66 2.04 -17.90 -8.76
N ALA A 67 1.45 -17.67 -7.59
CA ALA A 67 1.21 -16.32 -7.09
C ALA A 67 2.53 -15.53 -7.01
N PRO A 68 2.54 -14.24 -7.41
CA PRO A 68 3.73 -13.42 -7.33
C PRO A 68 4.17 -13.28 -5.87
N SER A 69 5.48 -13.32 -5.65
CA SER A 69 6.11 -13.19 -4.34
C SER A 69 7.02 -11.96 -4.31
N GLY A 70 6.98 -11.17 -3.23
CA GLY A 70 7.78 -9.95 -3.07
C GLY A 70 7.24 -8.73 -3.82
N GLY A 71 5.93 -8.74 -4.12
CA GLY A 71 5.22 -7.65 -4.78
C GLY A 71 4.54 -6.69 -3.79
N ALA A 72 3.58 -5.91 -4.28
CA ALA A 72 2.73 -5.04 -3.45
C ALA A 72 1.65 -5.82 -2.69
N CYS A 73 1.42 -7.09 -3.05
CA CYS A 73 0.49 -7.98 -2.39
C CYS A 73 1.19 -9.19 -1.76
N LYS A 74 0.54 -9.74 -0.74
CA LYS A 74 0.85 -11.01 -0.09
C LYS A 74 -0.43 -11.82 0.14
N ASP A 75 -0.30 -13.03 0.67
CA ASP A 75 -1.42 -13.88 1.12
C ASP A 75 -2.49 -14.10 0.03
N TYR A 76 -2.03 -14.40 -1.18
CA TYR A 76 -2.91 -14.75 -2.30
C TYR A 76 -3.69 -16.03 -1.99
N LYS A 77 -5.01 -15.99 -2.17
CA LYS A 77 -5.86 -17.18 -2.14
C LYS A 77 -5.50 -18.08 -3.32
N VAL A 78 -5.28 -19.35 -3.03
CA VAL A 78 -5.03 -20.38 -4.05
C VAL A 78 -6.32 -20.60 -4.85
N ILE A 79 -6.21 -20.51 -6.18
CA ILE A 79 -7.30 -20.73 -7.13
C ILE A 79 -6.98 -22.00 -7.93
N THR A 80 -7.95 -22.91 -7.99
CA THR A 80 -7.84 -24.19 -8.73
C THR A 80 -8.97 -24.39 -9.74
N ALA A 81 -10.07 -23.65 -9.60
CA ALA A 81 -11.19 -23.65 -10.52
C ALA A 81 -11.87 -22.27 -10.57
N ILE A 82 -12.71 -22.04 -11.59
CA ILE A 82 -13.52 -20.81 -11.69
C ILE A 82 -14.44 -20.57 -10.47
N ALA A 83 -14.82 -21.65 -9.77
CA ALA A 83 -15.67 -21.59 -8.59
C ALA A 83 -14.94 -21.02 -7.36
N ASP A 84 -13.60 -20.97 -7.38
CA ASP A 84 -12.81 -20.46 -6.27
C ASP A 84 -12.74 -18.92 -6.26
N PHE A 85 -13.28 -18.25 -7.27
CA PHE A 85 -13.33 -16.79 -7.29
C PHE A 85 -14.32 -16.24 -6.24
N PRO A 86 -14.07 -15.02 -5.69
CA PRO A 86 -13.03 -14.08 -6.10
C PRO A 86 -11.64 -14.48 -5.61
N LEU A 87 -10.63 -14.08 -6.40
CA LEU A 87 -9.24 -14.12 -5.98
C LEU A 87 -9.04 -13.05 -4.90
N THR A 88 -8.51 -13.44 -3.76
CA THR A 88 -8.22 -12.49 -2.67
C THR A 88 -6.72 -12.40 -2.44
N ALA A 89 -6.22 -11.21 -2.17
CA ALA A 89 -4.84 -10.94 -1.78
C ALA A 89 -4.84 -9.84 -0.71
N THR A 90 -3.78 -9.71 0.06
CA THR A 90 -3.66 -8.68 1.10
C THR A 90 -2.56 -7.70 0.72
N ALA A 91 -2.82 -6.41 0.84
CA ALA A 91 -1.82 -5.38 0.59
C ALA A 91 -0.65 -5.52 1.58
N GLU A 92 0.58 -5.37 1.09
CA GLU A 92 1.78 -5.37 1.91
C GLU A 92 1.99 -4.00 2.57
N ASP A 93 1.09 -3.66 3.47
CA ASP A 93 1.13 -2.41 4.24
C ASP A 93 0.63 -2.63 5.68
N PRO A 94 0.88 -1.68 6.61
CA PRO A 94 0.52 -1.83 8.02
C PRO A 94 -0.98 -2.02 8.28
N SER A 95 -1.84 -1.61 7.35
CA SER A 95 -3.30 -1.73 7.48
C SER A 95 -3.82 -3.12 7.12
N GLY A 96 -3.07 -3.91 6.35
CA GLY A 96 -3.44 -5.29 6.00
C GLY A 96 -4.77 -5.41 5.25
N VAL A 97 -5.09 -4.43 4.39
CA VAL A 97 -6.35 -4.42 3.63
C VAL A 97 -6.38 -5.58 2.63
N SER A 98 -7.44 -6.40 2.71
CA SER A 98 -7.70 -7.45 1.72
C SER A 98 -8.37 -6.88 0.48
N ILE A 99 -7.84 -7.28 -0.68
CA ILE A 99 -8.33 -6.96 -2.02
C ILE A 99 -8.96 -8.21 -2.62
N SER A 100 -10.06 -8.03 -3.31
CA SER A 100 -10.86 -9.07 -3.96
C SER A 100 -11.02 -8.75 -5.44
N CYS A 101 -10.54 -9.66 -6.28
CA CYS A 101 -10.64 -9.60 -7.73
C CYS A 101 -11.66 -10.63 -8.24
N GLY A 102 -12.69 -10.15 -8.92
CA GLY A 102 -13.68 -11.00 -9.57
C GLY A 102 -13.27 -11.42 -10.97
N THR A 103 -14.00 -12.38 -11.54
CA THR A 103 -13.81 -12.85 -12.92
C THR A 103 -14.09 -11.79 -13.99
N ASN A 104 -14.77 -10.69 -13.61
CA ASN A 104 -15.02 -9.54 -14.48
C ASN A 104 -13.82 -8.59 -14.63
N GLY A 105 -12.65 -8.95 -14.09
CA GLY A 105 -11.44 -8.11 -14.13
C GLY A 105 -11.49 -6.87 -13.23
N ILE A 106 -12.50 -6.76 -12.38
CA ILE A 106 -12.65 -5.71 -11.37
C ILE A 106 -12.06 -6.21 -10.06
N CYS A 107 -11.15 -5.42 -9.49
CA CYS A 107 -10.52 -5.64 -8.19
C CYS A 107 -10.87 -4.49 -7.25
N LYS A 108 -11.23 -4.81 -6.01
CA LYS A 108 -11.58 -3.84 -4.98
C LYS A 108 -11.04 -4.26 -3.62
#